data_AF-A0A949KSU4-F1
#
_entry.id   AF-A0A949KSU4-F1
#
_cell.length_a   1.000
_cell.length_b   1.000
_cell.length_c   1.000
_cell.angle_alpha   90.00
_cell.angle_beta   90.00
_cell.angle_gamma   90.00
#
_symmetry.space_group_name_H-M   'P 1'
#
loop_
_entity.id
_entity.type
_entity.pdbx_description
1 polymer ?
#
loop_
_entity_poly.entity_id
_entity_poly.type
_entity_poly.pdbx_seq_one_letter_code
_entity_poly.pdbx_strand_id
1 'polypeptide(L)'
;MAILFPRSALLTEYGKTPEKVEAAFSTESDSPFAGFDPGHKQTGIFIDRFFHRFTYADLATKYDMTPDNARKTYYNAKNRVRQVVEAMDGGGDTRNLEAWKKAVELRSGRFPKNVKWFLLNKLFGMRPSEIAKMEGVVSSGVRSAIARVADRLSAGEMGLWEVTTEEASEAKSRLDIKRAKGRKNSRRKVSQG
;
A
#
# COMPACT_ATOMS: atom_id res chain seq x y z
N MET A 1 -26.34 -18.93 32.90
CA MET A 1 -24.90 -19.09 33.19
C MET A 1 -24.16 -17.92 32.57
N ALA A 2 -23.65 -17.00 33.38
CA ALA A 2 -22.92 -15.81 32.94
C ALA A 2 -21.49 -15.91 33.47
N ILE A 3 -20.50 -15.81 32.57
CA ILE A 3 -19.09 -15.84 32.93
C ILE A 3 -18.63 -14.39 33.15
N LEU A 4 -18.52 -14.01 34.42
CA LEU A 4 -17.85 -12.79 34.89
C LEU A 4 -16.33 -12.99 34.74
N PHE A 5 -15.66 -12.13 33.99
CA PHE A 5 -14.20 -12.01 34.03
C PHE A 5 -13.81 -10.86 34.97
N PRO A 6 -13.02 -11.09 36.02
CA PRO A 6 -12.56 -10.03 36.91
C PRO A 6 -11.53 -9.13 36.23
N ARG A 7 -11.79 -7.83 36.34
CA ARG A 7 -11.07 -6.70 35.76
C ARG A 7 -10.00 -6.20 36.74
N SER A 8 -8.92 -6.95 36.96
CA SER A 8 -7.79 -6.48 37.80
C SER A 8 -6.58 -7.40 37.70
N ALA A 9 -5.74 -7.28 36.65
CA ALA A 9 -4.47 -8.00 36.60
C ALA A 9 -3.41 -7.43 35.64
N LEU A 10 -3.37 -6.12 35.38
CA LEU A 10 -2.28 -5.53 34.57
C LEU A 10 -1.92 -4.11 35.02
N LEU A 11 -1.46 -3.95 36.26
CA LEU A 11 -0.93 -2.66 36.73
C LEU A 11 0.03 -2.81 37.91
N THR A 12 1.16 -3.48 37.67
CA THR A 12 2.42 -3.45 38.47
C THR A 12 3.35 -4.42 37.73
N GLU A 13 4.53 -4.09 37.22
CA GLU A 13 5.63 -3.30 37.78
C GLU A 13 6.49 -2.83 36.61
N TYR A 14 7.00 -1.59 36.61
CA TYR A 14 8.31 -1.21 36.03
C TYR A 14 8.66 0.20 36.55
N GLY A 15 8.79 0.30 37.87
CA GLY A 15 9.50 1.38 38.52
C GLY A 15 10.97 1.00 38.63
N LYS A 16 11.77 1.28 37.59
CA LYS A 16 13.23 1.25 37.68
C LYS A 16 13.79 2.25 36.67
N THR A 17 14.09 3.46 37.14
CA THR A 17 14.94 4.43 36.44
C THR A 17 16.38 3.92 36.44
N PRO A 18 17.04 3.73 35.29
CA PRO A 18 18.48 3.74 35.23
C PRO A 18 18.97 5.18 34.99
N GLU A 19 20.13 5.44 35.60
CA GLU A 19 20.89 6.67 35.58
C GLU A 19 21.19 7.21 34.17
N LYS A 20 21.39 8.53 34.12
CA LYS A 20 22.04 9.23 33.02
C LYS A 20 23.35 8.53 32.66
N VAL A 21 23.39 7.96 31.46
CA VAL A 21 24.64 7.76 30.73
C VAL A 21 24.62 8.78 29.60
N GLU A 22 25.47 9.80 29.71
CA GLU A 22 25.74 10.74 28.63
C GLU A 22 26.40 9.98 27.48
N ALA A 23 25.60 9.59 26.48
CA ALA A 23 26.10 9.20 25.18
C ALA A 23 26.07 10.43 24.27
N ALA A 24 27.18 11.15 24.29
CA ALA A 24 27.48 12.23 23.36
C ALA A 24 27.64 11.67 21.93
N PHE A 25 26.92 12.26 20.98
CA PHE A 25 27.09 12.14 19.52
C PHE A 25 27.05 10.72 18.91
N SER A 26 25.84 10.22 18.63
CA SER A 26 25.61 9.26 17.54
C SER A 26 24.83 9.97 16.42
N THR A 27 25.48 10.15 15.27
CA THR A 27 24.98 10.94 14.12
C THR A 27 24.13 10.13 13.13
N GLU A 28 23.39 9.13 13.60
CA GLU A 28 22.44 8.36 12.77
C GLU A 28 21.09 8.13 13.45
N SER A 29 20.66 9.08 14.30
CA SER A 29 19.23 9.29 14.43
C SER A 29 18.78 9.92 13.12
N ASP A 30 18.23 9.11 12.21
CA ASP A 30 17.32 9.62 11.18
C ASP A 30 16.42 10.62 11.89
N SER A 31 16.61 11.88 11.55
CA SER A 31 15.83 12.97 12.12
C SER A 31 14.36 12.53 12.08
N PRO A 32 13.54 12.73 13.14
CA PRO A 32 12.09 12.49 13.03
C PRO A 32 11.45 13.38 11.95
N PHE A 33 12.23 14.24 11.31
CA PHE A 33 11.92 15.10 10.18
C PHE A 33 12.46 14.60 8.83
N ALA A 34 13.14 13.45 8.74
CA ALA A 34 13.87 12.96 7.56
C ALA A 34 12.98 12.53 6.36
N GLY A 35 11.66 12.64 6.48
CA GLY A 35 10.70 12.40 5.39
C GLY A 35 9.98 13.65 4.87
N PHE A 36 10.52 14.86 5.09
CA PHE A 36 9.85 16.10 4.67
C PHE A 36 9.85 16.25 3.14
N ASP A 37 8.79 15.78 2.49
CA ASP A 37 8.44 16.18 1.13
C ASP A 37 7.52 17.44 1.20
N PRO A 38 7.96 18.60 0.68
CA PRO A 38 7.18 19.83 0.65
C PRO A 38 5.83 19.68 -0.06
N GLY A 39 5.68 18.70 -0.96
CA GLY A 39 4.42 18.39 -1.65
C GLY A 39 3.36 17.74 -0.77
N HIS A 40 3.73 17.21 0.40
CA HIS A 40 2.87 16.38 1.25
C HIS A 40 2.65 16.97 2.66
N LYS A 41 2.70 18.31 2.80
CA LYS A 41 2.48 19.00 4.09
C LYS A 41 1.20 18.56 4.81
N GLN A 42 0.12 18.35 4.09
CA GLN A 42 -1.16 17.93 4.66
C GLN A 42 -1.09 16.53 5.31
N THR A 43 -0.40 15.59 4.67
CA THR A 43 -0.19 14.23 5.18
C THR A 43 0.73 14.25 6.40
N GLY A 44 1.83 15.01 6.34
CA GLY A 44 2.76 15.15 7.45
C GLY A 44 2.09 15.72 8.70
N ILE A 45 1.33 16.82 8.56
CA ILE A 45 0.59 17.44 9.67
C ILE A 45 -0.42 16.47 10.28
N PHE A 46 -1.10 15.66 9.45
CA PHE A 46 -2.00 14.64 9.98
C PHE A 46 -1.25 13.61 10.82
N ILE A 47 -0.14 13.07 10.32
CA ILE A 47 0.65 12.05 11.01
C ILE A 47 1.16 12.59 12.35
N ASP A 48 1.79 13.76 12.34
CA ASP A 48 2.37 14.35 13.55
C ASP A 48 1.33 14.72 14.60
N ARG A 49 0.17 15.23 14.18
CA ARG A 49 -0.89 15.56 15.12
C ARG A 49 -1.59 14.31 15.66
N PHE A 50 -1.85 13.33 14.80
CA PHE A 50 -2.66 12.16 15.14
C PHE A 50 -1.86 11.09 15.89
N PHE A 51 -0.66 10.75 15.40
CA PHE A 51 0.19 9.71 16.01
C PHE A 51 1.16 10.29 17.04
N HIS A 52 1.79 11.43 16.75
CA HIS A 52 2.82 12.01 17.63
C HIS A 52 2.28 13.05 18.62
N ARG A 53 0.98 13.38 18.56
CA ARG A 53 0.28 14.35 19.44
C ARG A 53 0.90 15.76 19.48
N PHE A 54 1.62 16.17 18.44
CA PHE A 54 2.23 17.50 18.34
C PHE A 54 1.18 18.60 18.51
N THR A 55 1.49 19.67 19.25
CA THR A 55 0.57 20.81 19.41
C THR A 55 0.47 21.62 18.11
N TYR A 56 -0.54 22.47 17.98
CA TYR A 56 -0.64 23.35 16.81
C TYR A 56 0.50 24.37 16.74
N ALA A 57 1.12 24.71 17.87
CA ALA A 57 2.33 25.52 17.90
C ALA A 57 3.53 24.73 17.35
N ASP A 58 3.71 23.47 17.76
CA ASP A 58 4.80 22.63 17.26
C ASP A 58 4.68 22.38 15.75
N LEU A 59 3.44 22.18 15.26
CA LEU A 59 3.17 22.02 13.82
C LEU A 59 3.40 23.31 13.04
N ALA A 60 3.05 24.46 13.61
CA ALA A 60 3.32 25.77 13.03
C ALA A 60 4.83 25.98 12.82
N THR A 61 5.63 25.64 13.83
CA THR A 61 7.10 25.71 13.76
C THR A 61 7.67 24.68 12.78
N LYS A 62 7.19 23.43 12.78
CA LYS A 62 7.71 22.36 11.92
C LYS A 62 7.45 22.60 10.42
N TYR A 63 6.31 23.20 10.08
CA TYR A 63 5.85 23.35 8.69
C TYR A 63 5.89 24.78 8.15
N ASP A 64 6.53 25.71 8.89
CA ASP A 64 6.63 27.13 8.58
C ASP A 64 5.27 27.76 8.25
N MET A 65 4.32 27.64 9.17
CA MET A 65 2.97 28.20 8.99
C MET A 65 2.38 28.74 10.28
N THR A 66 1.30 29.51 10.19
CA THR A 66 0.61 29.99 11.39
C THR A 66 -0.14 28.84 12.10
N PRO A 67 -0.32 28.90 13.43
CA PRO A 67 -1.08 27.87 14.17
C PRO A 67 -2.51 27.68 13.65
N ASP A 68 -3.14 28.76 13.21
CA ASP A 68 -4.46 28.73 12.58
C ASP A 68 -4.45 27.98 11.25
N ASN A 69 -3.42 28.18 10.43
CA ASN A 69 -3.28 27.45 9.18
C ASN A 69 -2.98 25.96 9.43
N ALA A 70 -2.17 25.63 10.45
CA ALA A 70 -1.91 24.26 10.86
C ALA A 70 -3.20 23.56 11.32
N ARG A 71 -4.06 24.26 12.08
CA ARG A 71 -5.37 23.76 12.50
C ARG A 71 -6.30 23.49 11.31
N LYS A 72 -6.42 24.45 10.38
CA LYS A 72 -7.22 24.30 9.15
C LYS A 72 -6.72 23.14 8.30
N THR A 73 -5.40 23.04 8.11
CA THR A 73 -4.77 22.00 7.30
C THR A 73 -4.98 20.61 7.93
N TYR A 74 -4.84 20.50 9.25
CA TYR A 74 -5.15 19.27 9.98
C TYR A 74 -6.62 18.87 9.83
N TYR A 75 -7.55 19.82 9.96
CA TYR A 75 -8.98 19.54 9.79
C TYR A 75 -9.30 19.03 8.38
N ASN A 76 -8.71 19.66 7.35
CA ASN A 76 -8.85 19.21 5.96
C ASN A 76 -8.28 17.81 5.77
N ALA A 77 -7.12 17.51 6.37
CA ALA A 77 -6.50 16.19 6.30
C ALA A 77 -7.39 15.12 6.94
N LYS A 78 -7.92 15.40 8.14
CA LYS A 78 -8.85 14.53 8.85
C LYS A 78 -10.12 14.26 8.04
N ASN A 79 -10.71 15.29 7.44
CA ASN A 79 -11.90 15.13 6.61
C ASN A 79 -11.63 14.31 5.36
N ARG A 80 -10.45 14.43 4.75
CA ARG A 80 -10.07 13.62 3.60
C ARG A 80 -9.97 12.14 3.96
N VAL A 81 -9.35 11.82 5.09
CA VAL A 81 -9.31 10.43 5.62
C VAL A 81 -10.72 9.93 5.88
N ARG A 82 -11.57 10.74 6.52
CA ARG A 82 -12.98 10.40 6.77
C ARG A 82 -13.75 10.10 5.49
N GLN A 83 -13.62 10.95 4.46
CA GLN A 83 -14.28 10.76 3.16
C GLN A 83 -13.86 9.47 2.47
N VAL A 84 -12.57 9.10 2.56
CA VAL A 84 -12.07 7.84 2.01
C VAL A 84 -12.71 6.64 2.73
N VAL A 85 -12.77 6.68 4.07
CA VAL A 85 -13.41 5.62 4.87
C VAL A 85 -14.90 5.52 4.55
N GLU A 86 -15.63 6.64 4.51
CA GLU A 86 -17.06 6.67 4.16
C GLU A 86 -17.31 6.15 2.72
N ALA A 87 -16.41 6.45 1.77
CA ALA A 87 -16.49 5.93 0.42
C ALA A 87 -16.19 4.43 0.34
N MET A 88 -15.28 3.92 1.17
CA MET A 88 -14.97 2.49 1.28
C MET A 88 -16.13 1.70 1.89
N ASP A 89 -16.80 2.27 2.90
CA ASP A 89 -17.96 1.67 3.57
C ASP A 89 -19.25 1.79 2.76
N GLY A 90 -19.21 2.37 1.54
CA GLY A 90 -20.35 2.48 0.63
C GLY A 90 -21.40 3.53 1.05
N GLY A 91 -21.13 4.31 2.10
CA GLY A 91 -22.04 5.33 2.65
C GLY A 91 -21.77 6.77 2.20
N GLY A 92 -20.67 7.02 1.47
CA GLY A 92 -20.24 8.35 1.05
C GLY A 92 -20.79 8.82 -0.31
N ASP A 93 -20.86 10.14 -0.51
CA ASP A 93 -21.27 10.80 -1.76
C ASP A 93 -20.33 10.40 -2.92
N THR A 94 -20.81 9.49 -3.78
CA THR A 94 -20.06 8.88 -4.88
C THR A 94 -19.71 9.86 -6.02
N ARG A 95 -20.24 11.09 -5.99
CA ARG A 95 -20.00 12.14 -6.99
C ARG A 95 -18.52 12.51 -7.13
N ASN A 96 -17.77 12.53 -6.03
CA ASN A 96 -16.33 12.78 -6.09
C ASN A 96 -15.53 11.58 -6.60
N LEU A 97 -16.06 10.37 -6.46
CA LEU A 97 -15.41 9.14 -6.93
C LEU A 97 -15.40 9.08 -8.46
N GLU A 98 -16.49 9.49 -9.11
CA GLU A 98 -16.61 9.63 -10.57
C GLU A 98 -15.58 10.63 -11.12
N ALA A 99 -15.47 11.81 -10.51
CA ALA A 99 -14.48 12.82 -10.90
C ALA A 99 -13.04 12.32 -10.72
N TRP A 100 -12.75 11.62 -9.62
CA TRP A 100 -11.46 11.00 -9.37
C TRP A 100 -11.14 9.90 -10.38
N LYS A 101 -12.10 9.00 -10.66
CA LYS A 101 -11.97 7.97 -11.69
C LYS A 101 -11.62 8.61 -13.03
N LYS A 102 -12.35 9.65 -13.44
CA LYS A 102 -12.14 10.35 -14.70
C LYS A 102 -10.76 11.03 -14.79
N ALA A 103 -10.29 11.66 -13.71
CA ALA A 103 -8.96 12.25 -13.65
C ALA A 103 -7.83 11.20 -13.72
N VAL A 104 -8.03 10.05 -13.05
CA VAL A 104 -7.08 8.93 -13.10
C VAL A 104 -7.09 8.26 -14.47
N GLU A 105 -8.26 8.06 -15.09
CA GLU A 105 -8.38 7.53 -16.45
C GLU A 105 -7.73 8.45 -17.49
N LEU A 106 -7.84 9.77 -17.33
CA LEU A 106 -7.20 10.74 -18.22
C LEU A 106 -5.66 10.67 -18.13
N ARG A 107 -5.13 10.48 -16.92
CA ARG A 107 -3.68 10.44 -16.66
C ARG A 107 -3.05 9.09 -17.01
N SER A 108 -3.74 8.00 -16.65
CA SER A 108 -3.18 6.64 -16.68
C SER A 108 -3.74 5.79 -17.82
N GLY A 109 -4.67 6.33 -18.61
CA GLY A 109 -5.43 5.58 -19.58
C GLY A 109 -6.35 4.53 -18.93
N ARG A 110 -7.02 3.75 -19.77
CA ARG A 110 -7.85 2.63 -19.30
C ARG A 110 -7.03 1.35 -19.29
N PHE A 111 -6.88 0.75 -18.11
CA PHE A 111 -6.23 -0.56 -18.02
C PHE A 111 -6.99 -1.62 -18.83
N PRO A 112 -6.30 -2.43 -19.64
CA PRO A 112 -6.89 -3.61 -20.25
C PRO A 112 -7.47 -4.52 -19.16
N LYS A 113 -8.67 -5.09 -19.39
CA LYS A 113 -9.37 -5.93 -18.40
C LYS A 113 -8.49 -7.04 -17.81
N ASN A 114 -7.70 -7.69 -18.66
CA ASN A 114 -6.81 -8.78 -18.23
C ASN A 114 -5.72 -8.30 -17.25
N VAL A 115 -5.17 -7.10 -17.48
CA VAL A 115 -4.18 -6.47 -16.59
C VAL A 115 -4.84 -6.05 -15.28
N LYS A 116 -6.04 -5.47 -15.34
CA LYS A 116 -6.84 -5.15 -14.15
C LYS A 116 -7.06 -6.38 -13.27
N TRP A 117 -7.50 -7.51 -13.85
CA TRP A 117 -7.73 -8.74 -13.09
C TRP A 117 -6.45 -9.32 -12.50
N PHE A 118 -5.34 -9.23 -13.23
CA PHE A 118 -4.02 -9.62 -12.71
C PHE A 118 -3.62 -8.77 -11.49
N LEU A 119 -3.77 -7.45 -11.55
CA LEU A 119 -3.46 -6.55 -10.44
C LEU A 119 -4.37 -6.80 -9.23
N LEU A 120 -5.67 -6.99 -9.44
CA LEU A 120 -6.61 -7.36 -8.36
C LEU A 120 -6.22 -8.66 -7.66
N ASN A 121 -5.71 -9.65 -8.41
CA ASN A 121 -5.27 -10.91 -7.81
C ASN A 121 -3.92 -10.79 -7.09
N LYS A 122 -2.95 -10.06 -7.65
CA LYS A 122 -1.58 -10.03 -7.15
C LYS A 122 -1.31 -8.96 -6.09
N LEU A 123 -1.95 -7.80 -6.19
CA LEU A 123 -1.76 -6.69 -5.25
C LEU A 123 -2.79 -6.71 -4.13
N PHE A 124 -4.05 -6.99 -4.47
CA PHE A 124 -5.17 -6.94 -3.52
C PHE A 124 -5.58 -8.32 -3.00
N GLY A 125 -4.88 -9.39 -3.40
CA GLY A 125 -5.12 -10.74 -2.92
C GLY A 125 -6.48 -11.34 -3.29
N MET A 126 -7.24 -10.71 -4.19
CA MET A 126 -8.59 -11.17 -4.55
C MET A 126 -8.55 -12.49 -5.29
N ARG A 127 -9.44 -13.41 -4.93
CA ARG A 127 -9.56 -14.70 -5.60
C ARG A 127 -10.18 -14.53 -6.99
N PRO A 128 -9.81 -15.35 -8.00
CA PRO A 128 -10.42 -15.28 -9.33
C PRO A 128 -11.95 -15.41 -9.32
N SER A 129 -12.52 -16.12 -8.34
CA SER A 129 -13.98 -16.23 -8.12
C SER A 129 -14.62 -14.93 -7.67
N GLU A 130 -13.93 -14.12 -6.86
CA GLU A 130 -14.43 -12.83 -6.37
C GLU A 130 -14.37 -11.80 -7.49
N ILE A 131 -13.25 -11.76 -8.22
CA ILE A 131 -13.09 -10.90 -9.40
C ILE A 131 -14.15 -11.24 -10.46
N ALA A 132 -14.39 -12.53 -10.70
CA ALA A 132 -15.43 -13.00 -11.61
C ALA A 132 -16.83 -12.52 -11.22
N LYS A 133 -17.17 -12.58 -9.92
CA LYS A 133 -18.44 -12.05 -9.39
C LYS A 133 -18.56 -10.54 -9.58
N MET A 134 -17.50 -9.78 -9.33
CA MET A 134 -17.52 -8.32 -9.52
C MET A 134 -17.71 -7.91 -10.99
N GLU A 135 -17.13 -8.67 -11.91
CA GLU A 135 -17.11 -8.33 -13.34
C GLU A 135 -18.22 -9.04 -14.14
N GLY A 136 -19.03 -9.89 -13.49
CA GLY A 136 -20.11 -10.65 -14.14
C GLY A 136 -19.62 -11.67 -15.18
N VAL A 137 -18.42 -12.24 -14.98
CA VAL A 137 -17.79 -13.18 -15.93
C VAL A 137 -17.50 -14.54 -15.28
N VAL A 138 -17.17 -15.54 -16.09
CA VAL A 138 -16.82 -16.89 -15.59
C VAL A 138 -15.40 -16.91 -15.01
N SER A 139 -15.23 -17.55 -13.85
CA SER A 139 -13.95 -17.60 -13.12
C SER A 139 -12.81 -18.29 -13.88
N SER A 140 -13.12 -19.22 -14.79
CA SER A 140 -12.12 -19.89 -15.64
C SER A 140 -11.45 -18.90 -16.60
N GLY A 141 -12.22 -17.97 -17.17
CA GLY A 141 -11.71 -16.90 -18.03
C GLY A 141 -10.79 -15.95 -17.27
N VAL A 142 -11.18 -15.55 -16.05
CA VAL A 142 -10.37 -14.70 -15.18
C VAL A 142 -9.05 -15.38 -14.81
N ARG A 143 -9.08 -16.65 -14.38
CA ARG A 143 -7.86 -17.40 -14.03
C ARG A 143 -6.90 -17.52 -15.21
N SER A 144 -7.44 -17.80 -16.40
CA SER A 144 -6.65 -17.92 -17.63
C SER A 144 -6.03 -16.60 -18.05
N ALA A 145 -6.77 -15.49 -17.94
CA ALA A 145 -6.27 -14.15 -18.22
C ALA A 145 -5.15 -13.74 -17.24
N ILE A 146 -5.32 -14.00 -15.94
CA ILE A 146 -4.30 -13.75 -14.92
C ILE A 146 -3.02 -14.53 -15.24
N ALA A 147 -3.14 -15.82 -15.56
CA ALA A 147 -1.98 -16.66 -15.90
C ALA A 147 -1.24 -16.13 -17.14
N ARG A 148 -1.97 -15.79 -18.21
CA ARG A 148 -1.37 -15.24 -19.43
C ARG A 148 -0.65 -13.91 -19.18
N VAL A 149 -1.22 -13.01 -18.38
CA VAL A 149 -0.56 -11.74 -18.03
C VAL A 149 0.68 -12.01 -17.18
N ALA A 150 0.60 -12.92 -16.21
CA ALA A 150 1.75 -13.34 -15.42
C ALA A 150 2.87 -13.91 -16.29
N ASP A 151 2.52 -14.73 -17.29
CA ASP A 151 3.45 -15.35 -18.23
C ASP A 151 4.10 -14.34 -19.17
N ARG A 152 3.35 -13.34 -19.64
CA ARG A 152 3.87 -12.25 -20.51
C ARG A 152 4.79 -11.31 -19.74
N LEU A 153 4.42 -10.93 -18.52
CA LEU A 153 5.28 -10.16 -17.62
C LEU A 153 6.56 -10.91 -17.30
N SER A 154 6.42 -12.20 -17.04
CA SER A 154 7.55 -13.10 -16.83
C SER A 154 8.45 -13.15 -18.06
N ALA A 155 7.88 -13.30 -19.26
CA ALA A 155 8.63 -13.39 -20.51
C ALA A 155 9.34 -12.09 -20.91
N GLY A 156 9.05 -10.96 -20.24
CA GLY A 156 9.47 -9.64 -20.69
C GLY A 156 8.75 -9.18 -21.97
N GLU A 157 7.68 -9.87 -22.37
CA GLU A 157 6.86 -9.51 -23.54
C GLU A 157 5.89 -8.36 -23.24
N MET A 158 5.72 -8.03 -21.97
CA MET A 158 4.87 -6.94 -21.49
C MET A 158 5.60 -6.21 -20.37
N GLY A 159 5.75 -4.89 -20.50
CA GLY A 159 6.11 -4.01 -19.39
C GLY A 159 4.85 -3.51 -18.70
N LEU A 160 4.81 -3.58 -17.37
CA LEU A 160 3.80 -2.87 -16.57
C LEU A 160 4.16 -1.38 -16.42
N TRP A 161 5.42 -1.04 -16.69
CA TRP A 161 6.02 0.30 -16.73
C TRP A 161 7.03 0.38 -17.89
N GLU A 162 7.48 1.59 -18.24
CA GLU A 162 8.61 1.75 -19.16
C GLU A 162 9.89 1.24 -18.46
N VAL A 163 10.52 0.23 -19.05
CA VAL A 163 11.72 -0.45 -18.55
C VAL A 163 12.81 -0.20 -19.58
N THR A 164 14.03 0.11 -19.12
CA THR A 164 15.17 0.28 -20.01
C THR A 164 15.52 -1.05 -20.70
N THR A 165 16.11 -1.00 -21.89
CA THR A 165 16.44 -2.21 -22.67
C THR A 165 17.39 -3.17 -21.94
N GLU A 166 18.26 -2.63 -21.08
CA GLU A 166 19.19 -3.40 -20.25
C GLU A 166 18.45 -4.20 -19.17
N GLU A 167 17.56 -3.56 -18.41
CA GLU A 167 16.76 -4.22 -17.36
C GLU A 167 15.84 -5.32 -17.92
N ALA A 168 15.28 -5.11 -19.11
CA ALA A 168 14.45 -6.10 -19.79
C ALA A 168 15.25 -7.35 -20.20
N SER A 169 16.51 -7.18 -20.62
CA SER A 169 17.38 -8.29 -21.04
C SER A 169 17.81 -9.20 -19.87
N GLU A 170 18.07 -8.59 -18.71
CA GLU A 170 18.40 -9.31 -17.49
C GLU A 170 17.20 -10.08 -16.94
N ALA A 171 16.01 -9.45 -16.95
CA ALA A 171 14.77 -10.08 -16.49
C ALA A 171 14.45 -11.33 -17.33
N LYS A 172 14.61 -11.25 -18.65
CA LYS A 172 14.41 -12.38 -19.57
C LYS A 172 15.37 -13.54 -19.25
N SER A 173 16.64 -13.24 -19.02
CA SER A 173 17.67 -14.24 -18.66
C SER A 173 17.32 -14.96 -17.35
N ARG A 174 16.89 -14.22 -16.33
CA ARG A 174 16.44 -14.81 -15.05
C ARG A 174 15.22 -15.72 -15.24
N LEU A 175 14.30 -15.33 -16.13
CA LEU A 175 13.10 -16.10 -16.35
C LEU A 175 13.35 -17.41 -17.11
N ASP A 176 14.22 -17.40 -18.11
CA ASP A 176 14.55 -18.61 -18.87
C ASP A 176 15.20 -19.67 -17.99
N ILE A 177 16.05 -19.25 -17.03
CA ILE A 177 16.60 -20.12 -15.99
C ILE A 177 15.47 -20.74 -15.15
N LYS A 178 14.50 -19.94 -14.72
CA LYS A 178 13.35 -20.39 -13.91
C LYS A 178 12.47 -21.38 -14.69
N ARG A 179 12.20 -21.11 -15.97
CA ARG A 179 11.43 -21.99 -16.86
C ARG A 179 12.15 -23.31 -17.10
N ALA A 180 13.46 -23.29 -17.32
CA ALA A 180 14.27 -24.50 -17.46
C ALA A 180 14.20 -25.38 -16.20
N LYS A 181 14.28 -24.77 -15.01
CA LYS A 181 14.12 -25.47 -13.72
C LYS A 181 12.73 -26.08 -13.56
N GLY A 182 11.68 -25.34 -13.95
CA GLY A 182 10.30 -25.84 -13.95
C GLY A 182 10.09 -27.05 -14.85
N ARG A 183 10.61 -27.01 -16.09
CA ARG A 183 10.54 -28.12 -17.06
C ARG A 183 11.26 -29.37 -16.56
N LYS A 184 12.41 -29.21 -15.87
CA LYS A 184 13.13 -30.33 -15.25
C LYS A 184 12.32 -30.98 -14.13
N ASN A 185 11.67 -30.17 -13.29
CA ASN A 185 10.85 -30.65 -12.18
C ASN A 185 9.56 -31.35 -12.64
N SER A 186 8.92 -30.88 -13.71
CA SER A 186 7.75 -31.56 -14.26
C SER A 186 8.11 -32.91 -14.89
N ARG A 187 9.21 -32.99 -15.66
CA ARG A 187 9.70 -34.25 -16.22
C ARG A 187 10.05 -35.29 -15.16
N ARG A 188 10.69 -34.88 -14.05
CA ARG A 188 11.00 -35.76 -12.91
C ARG A 188 9.77 -36.35 -12.23
N LYS A 189 8.68 -35.58 -12.13
CA LYS A 189 7.43 -36.07 -11.52
C LYS A 189 6.69 -37.08 -12.41
N VAL A 190 6.85 -36.97 -13.72
CA VAL A 190 6.24 -37.91 -14.70
C VAL A 190 7.02 -39.23 -14.78
N SER A 191 8.32 -39.25 -14.45
CA SER A 191 9.13 -40.48 -14.48
C SER A 191 9.12 -41.29 -13.17
N GLN A 192 8.39 -40.84 -12.14
CA GLN A 192 8.33 -41.47 -10.81
C GLN A 192 6.90 -41.93 -10.42
N GLY A 193 5.91 -41.72 -11.30
CA GLY A 193 4.57 -42.28 -11.19
C GLY A 193 4.33 -43.26 -12.33
#